data_AF-A0A5E4Q8R8-F1
#
_entry.id   AF-A0A5E4Q8R8-F1
#
_cell.length_a   1.000
_cell.length_b   1.000
_cell.length_c   1.000
_cell.angle_alpha   90.00
_cell.angle_beta   90.00
_cell.angle_gamma   90.00
#
_symmetry.space_group_name_H-M   'P 1'
#
loop_
_entity.id
_entity.type
_entity.pdbx_description
1 polymer ?
#
loop_
_entity_poly.entity_id
_entity_poly.type
_entity_poly.pdbx_seq_one_letter_code
_entity_poly.pdbx_strand_id
1 'polypeptide(L)'
;MFRSKIRIHTCRIILLTSLVWLLVDVAILTLYSDCFGDGCNKKTTNQNTIIELEKLGGKKAAIAAGLQSDNAADDENVEENIIVEPDVGEEGLNLPPYPKSKLKRWAPVPSIKPQGELPGEMGKAVNIPIEQEKIMLDKFQENQFNLMASDMISFNRSLTDVRFEK
;
A
#
# COMPACT_ATOMS: atom_id res chain seq x y z
N MET A 1 -25.48 -18.89 -41.48
CA MET A 1 -25.56 -19.80 -42.63
C MET A 1 -24.31 -20.67 -42.64
N PHE A 2 -24.31 -21.80 -41.93
CA PHE A 2 -23.17 -22.73 -41.93
C PHE A 2 -23.67 -24.14 -42.27
N ARG A 3 -23.75 -24.42 -43.57
CA ARG A 3 -23.96 -25.79 -44.10
C ARG A 3 -22.60 -26.49 -44.17
N SER A 4 -22.03 -26.80 -43.02
CA SER A 4 -20.80 -27.59 -42.95
C SER A 4 -21.20 -29.06 -42.78
N LYS A 5 -20.95 -29.90 -43.79
CA LYS A 5 -21.07 -31.37 -43.68
C LYS A 5 -19.93 -31.92 -42.80
N ILE A 6 -19.88 -31.47 -41.55
CA ILE A 6 -18.94 -31.97 -40.54
C ILE A 6 -19.64 -33.11 -39.83
N ARG A 7 -18.94 -34.24 -39.71
CA ARG A 7 -19.43 -35.47 -39.08
C ARG A 7 -20.00 -35.12 -37.70
N ILE A 8 -21.30 -35.37 -37.49
CA ILE A 8 -22.04 -34.85 -36.33
C ILE A 8 -21.41 -35.26 -34.99
N HIS A 9 -20.70 -36.39 -34.97
CA HIS A 9 -19.91 -36.87 -33.84
C HIS A 9 -18.77 -35.93 -33.46
N THR A 10 -18.05 -35.37 -34.44
CA THR A 10 -16.93 -34.44 -34.20
C THR A 10 -17.44 -33.11 -33.66
N CYS A 11 -18.54 -32.59 -34.21
CA CYS A 11 -19.18 -31.38 -33.69
C CYS A 11 -19.68 -31.59 -32.24
N ARG A 12 -20.29 -32.74 -31.95
CA ARG A 12 -20.76 -33.08 -30.60
C ARG A 12 -19.60 -33.17 -29.60
N ILE A 13 -18.46 -33.73 -29.98
CA ILE A 13 -17.27 -33.79 -29.12
C ILE A 13 -16.76 -32.39 -28.84
N ILE A 14 -16.62 -31.55 -29.88
CA ILE A 14 -16.14 -30.16 -29.73
C ILE A 14 -17.07 -29.34 -28.83
N LEU A 15 -18.39 -29.49 -28.98
CA LEU A 15 -19.37 -28.79 -28.14
C LEU A 15 -19.38 -29.30 -26.70
N LEU A 16 -19.19 -30.61 -26.48
CA LEU A 16 -19.12 -31.18 -25.13
C LEU A 16 -17.83 -30.76 -24.42
N THR A 17 -16.68 -30.79 -25.10
CA THR A 17 -15.42 -30.39 -24.49
C THR A 17 -15.39 -28.89 -24.20
N SER A 18 -15.91 -28.04 -25.09
CA SER A 18 -15.99 -26.60 -24.81
C SER A 18 -16.93 -26.28 -23.65
N LEU A 19 -18.06 -27.00 -23.51
CA LEU A 19 -18.97 -26.84 -22.38
C LEU A 19 -18.34 -27.28 -21.06
N VAL A 20 -17.62 -28.41 -21.05
CA VAL A 20 -16.91 -28.88 -19.85
C VAL A 20 -15.85 -27.87 -19.41
N TRP A 21 -15.05 -27.33 -20.34
CA TRP A 21 -14.05 -26.31 -20.02
C TRP A 21 -14.68 -25.01 -19.50
N LEU A 22 -15.81 -24.57 -20.08
CA LEU A 22 -16.57 -23.43 -19.59
C LEU A 22 -17.03 -23.64 -18.13
N LEU A 23 -17.59 -24.81 -17.81
CA LEU A 23 -18.05 -25.10 -16.45
C LEU A 23 -16.90 -25.16 -15.44
N VAL A 24 -15.73 -25.67 -15.84
CA VAL A 24 -14.53 -25.65 -14.99
C VAL A 24 -14.09 -24.21 -14.72
N ASP A 25 -14.03 -23.35 -15.73
CA ASP A 25 -13.66 -21.95 -15.57
C ASP A 25 -14.66 -21.20 -14.67
N VAL A 26 -15.97 -21.41 -14.86
CA VAL A 26 -17.00 -20.82 -13.99
C VAL A 26 -16.89 -21.35 -12.56
N ALA A 27 -16.65 -22.65 -12.37
CA ALA A 27 -16.46 -23.22 -11.05
C ALA A 27 -15.24 -22.61 -10.34
N ILE A 28 -14.11 -22.46 -11.04
CA ILE A 28 -12.92 -21.78 -10.53
C ILE A 28 -13.26 -20.33 -10.15
N LEU A 29 -13.95 -19.60 -11.03
CA LEU A 29 -14.38 -18.23 -10.74
C LEU A 29 -15.29 -18.15 -9.51
N THR A 30 -16.21 -19.12 -9.32
CA THR A 30 -17.08 -19.16 -8.13
C THR A 30 -16.35 -19.55 -6.85
N LEU A 31 -15.30 -20.37 -6.95
CA LEU A 31 -14.46 -20.74 -5.81
C LEU A 31 -13.52 -19.61 -5.38
N TYR A 32 -13.08 -18.77 -6.31
CA TYR A 32 -12.29 -17.57 -6.01
C TYR A 32 -13.17 -16.36 -5.66
N SER A 33 -14.40 -16.31 -6.15
CA SER A 33 -15.38 -15.28 -5.83
C SER A 33 -16.20 -15.73 -4.63
N ASP A 34 -15.60 -15.69 -3.44
CA ASP A 34 -16.21 -15.96 -2.12
C ASP A 34 -17.35 -14.97 -1.76
N CYS A 35 -18.31 -14.75 -2.66
CA CYS A 35 -19.57 -14.06 -2.38
C CYS A 35 -20.64 -14.24 -3.48
N PHE A 36 -20.78 -15.41 -4.11
CA PHE A 36 -21.91 -15.69 -5.02
C PHE A 36 -22.92 -16.66 -4.39
N GLY A 37 -23.73 -16.14 -3.48
CA GLY A 37 -24.86 -16.84 -2.87
C GLY A 37 -25.59 -15.92 -1.89
N ASP A 38 -26.91 -15.76 -2.07
CA ASP A 38 -27.80 -14.95 -1.24
C ASP A 38 -27.64 -15.30 0.25
N GLY A 39 -26.97 -14.45 1.03
CA GLY A 39 -26.81 -14.69 2.48
C GLY A 39 -25.47 -14.31 3.13
N CYS A 40 -24.90 -13.14 2.83
CA CYS A 40 -23.93 -12.51 3.75
C CYS A 40 -24.67 -11.91 4.95
N ASN A 41 -25.18 -12.75 5.86
CA ASN A 41 -25.71 -12.34 7.15
C ASN A 41 -24.69 -12.63 8.25
N LYS A 42 -24.01 -11.59 8.73
CA LYS A 42 -23.39 -11.59 10.06
C LYS A 42 -23.98 -10.42 10.86
N LYS A 43 -25.14 -10.65 11.45
CA LYS A 43 -25.54 -9.95 12.68
C LYS A 43 -25.10 -10.80 13.86
N THR A 44 -24.15 -10.31 14.65
CA THR A 44 -23.96 -10.77 16.02
C THR A 44 -24.11 -9.57 16.94
N THR A 45 -25.24 -9.62 17.65
CA THR A 45 -25.72 -8.78 18.74
C THR A 45 -24.69 -8.60 19.85
N ASN A 46 -24.52 -7.36 20.32
CA ASN A 46 -24.48 -7.07 21.76
C ASN A 46 -25.30 -5.80 22.01
N GLN A 47 -26.44 -6.00 22.68
CA GLN A 47 -27.26 -4.95 23.27
C GLN A 47 -26.65 -4.50 24.60
N ASN A 48 -27.08 -3.31 25.05
CA ASN A 48 -26.75 -2.57 26.28
C ASN A 48 -25.71 -1.48 26.01
N THR A 49 -26.01 -0.17 25.98
CA THR A 49 -27.12 0.57 26.56
C THR A 49 -27.22 1.90 25.81
N ILE A 50 -28.38 2.14 25.18
CA ILE A 50 -28.76 3.42 24.58
C ILE A 50 -29.38 4.23 25.71
N ILE A 51 -28.72 5.31 26.14
CA ILE A 51 -29.43 6.45 26.73
C ILE A 51 -29.01 7.68 25.92
N GLU A 52 -29.97 8.09 25.09
CA GLU A 52 -30.18 9.45 24.60
C GLU A 52 -29.12 10.06 23.67
N LEU A 53 -29.08 9.56 22.43
CA LEU A 53 -28.65 10.34 21.26
C LEU A 53 -29.73 10.33 20.17
N GLU A 54 -31.01 10.34 20.57
CA GLU A 54 -32.12 10.58 19.64
C GLU A 54 -32.23 12.08 19.36
N LYS A 55 -31.32 12.62 18.54
CA LYS A 55 -31.55 13.80 17.66
C LYS A 55 -30.37 14.26 16.82
N LEU A 56 -29.48 13.36 16.38
CA LEU A 56 -28.53 13.69 15.30
C LEU A 56 -28.78 12.84 14.05
N GLY A 57 -29.91 13.10 13.39
CA GLY A 57 -30.17 12.61 12.04
C GLY A 57 -29.39 13.43 10.99
N GLY A 58 -28.74 12.74 10.05
CA GLY A 58 -28.10 13.35 8.87
C GLY A 58 -26.57 13.27 8.86
N LYS A 59 -25.94 14.06 7.98
CA LYS A 59 -24.50 14.05 7.63
C LYS A 59 -23.54 14.01 8.84
N LYS A 60 -23.95 14.51 10.02
CA LYS A 60 -23.18 14.49 11.26
C LYS A 60 -23.00 13.08 11.86
N ALA A 61 -23.95 12.16 11.65
CA ALA A 61 -23.83 10.77 12.09
C ALA A 61 -22.79 9.99 11.28
N ALA A 62 -22.69 10.25 9.97
CA ALA A 62 -21.68 9.64 9.10
C ALA A 62 -20.25 10.09 9.45
N ILE A 63 -20.08 11.36 9.84
CA ILE A 63 -18.79 11.92 10.27
C ILE A 63 -18.36 11.31 11.61
N ALA A 64 -19.28 11.14 12.56
CA ALA A 64 -19.00 10.50 13.85
C ALA A 64 -18.62 9.01 13.70
N ALA A 65 -19.24 8.29 12.77
CA ALA A 65 -18.89 6.90 12.48
C ALA A 65 -17.51 6.74 11.81
N GLY A 66 -17.10 7.69 10.97
CA GLY A 66 -15.78 7.67 10.32
C GLY A 66 -14.60 7.98 11.27
N LEU A 67 -14.84 8.72 12.35
CA LEU A 67 -13.81 9.06 13.33
C LEU A 67 -13.51 7.93 14.34
N GLN A 68 -14.45 6.98 14.52
CA GLN A 68 -14.35 5.93 15.56
C GLN A 68 -13.41 4.77 15.20
N SER A 69 -12.90 4.68 13.97
CA SER A 69 -12.11 3.53 13.50
C SER A 69 -10.62 3.55 13.88
N ASP A 70 -10.09 4.64 14.46
CA ASP A 70 -8.64 4.84 14.65
C ASP A 70 -8.18 4.81 16.14
N ASN A 71 -8.95 4.21 17.06
CA ASN A 71 -8.51 4.03 18.46
C ASN A 71 -7.85 2.66 18.68
N ALA A 72 -6.64 2.49 18.15
CA ALA A 72 -5.73 1.42 18.52
C ALA A 72 -4.27 1.85 18.30
N ALA A 73 -3.82 2.87 19.03
CA ALA A 73 -2.40 3.08 19.32
C ALA A 73 -2.28 4.01 20.51
N ASP A 74 -1.62 3.52 21.56
CA ASP A 74 -1.23 4.24 22.75
C ASP A 74 -0.33 5.44 22.39
N ASP A 75 -0.77 6.66 22.67
CA ASP A 75 0.15 7.79 22.83
C ASP A 75 -0.49 8.86 23.73
N GLU A 76 0.01 8.96 24.96
CA GLU A 76 -0.35 10.00 25.91
C GLU A 76 0.23 11.35 25.48
N ASN A 77 -0.45 12.07 24.57
CA ASN A 77 -0.29 13.52 24.45
C ASN A 77 -1.64 14.14 24.10
N VAL A 78 -2.38 14.48 25.17
CA VAL A 78 -3.61 15.26 25.12
C VAL A 78 -3.23 16.72 24.93
N GLU A 79 -3.12 17.19 23.69
CA GLU A 79 -3.19 18.61 23.37
C GLU A 79 -4.29 18.86 22.34
N GLU A 80 -5.35 19.48 22.85
CA GLU A 80 -6.45 20.19 22.20
C GLU A 80 -7.02 19.63 20.90
N ASN A 81 -8.20 19.02 21.06
CA ASN A 81 -9.25 18.97 20.03
C ASN A 81 -9.65 20.39 19.61
N ILE A 82 -8.87 21.03 18.74
CA ILE A 82 -9.39 22.11 17.91
C ILE A 82 -10.36 21.45 16.95
N ILE A 83 -11.65 21.48 17.31
CA ILE A 83 -12.75 21.22 16.40
C ILE A 83 -12.65 22.32 15.32
N VAL A 84 -11.85 22.08 14.28
CA VAL A 84 -11.85 22.94 13.12
C VAL A 84 -13.19 22.70 12.45
N GLU A 85 -14.09 23.67 12.60
CA GLU A 85 -15.34 23.69 11.85
C GLU A 85 -15.02 23.45 10.37
N PRO A 86 -15.65 22.47 9.72
CA PRO A 86 -15.39 22.23 8.32
C PRO A 86 -15.79 23.48 7.54
N ASP A 87 -14.87 24.04 6.77
CA ASP A 87 -15.12 25.17 5.89
C ASP A 87 -16.10 24.71 4.80
N VAL A 88 -17.39 25.07 4.97
CA VAL A 88 -18.46 24.66 4.06
C VAL A 88 -18.48 25.63 2.89
N GLY A 89 -17.63 25.39 1.90
CA GLY A 89 -17.74 26.03 0.59
C GLY A 89 -19.02 25.61 -0.15
N GLU A 90 -19.49 26.45 -1.08
CA GLU A 90 -20.75 26.25 -1.81
C GLU A 90 -20.79 24.94 -2.63
N GLU A 91 -19.65 24.32 -2.93
CA GLU A 91 -19.55 23.06 -3.70
C GLU A 91 -19.40 21.79 -2.84
N GLY A 92 -19.49 21.92 -1.50
CA GLY A 92 -19.48 20.78 -0.58
C GLY A 92 -18.23 20.68 0.31
N LEU A 93 -18.16 19.57 1.05
CA LEU A 93 -17.12 19.33 2.05
C LEU A 93 -15.82 18.82 1.39
N ASN A 94 -14.85 19.71 1.21
CA ASN A 94 -13.50 19.33 0.81
C ASN A 94 -12.71 18.88 2.05
N LEU A 95 -12.78 17.60 2.38
CA LEU A 95 -11.88 17.02 3.39
C LEU A 95 -10.50 16.79 2.76
N PRO A 96 -9.41 17.22 3.43
CA PRO A 96 -8.08 16.85 2.99
C PRO A 96 -7.93 15.32 2.97
N PRO A 97 -7.08 14.77 2.09
CA PRO A 97 -6.90 13.31 1.95
C PRO A 97 -6.37 12.64 3.23
N TYR A 98 -5.85 13.43 4.19
CA TYR A 98 -5.31 12.96 5.45
C TYR A 98 -5.82 13.80 6.62
N PRO A 99 -6.09 13.19 7.78
CA PRO A 99 -6.45 13.91 9.00
C PRO A 99 -5.28 14.77 9.47
N LYS A 100 -5.57 15.96 10.02
CA LYS A 100 -4.55 16.92 10.47
C LYS A 100 -3.61 16.35 11.54
N SER A 101 -4.08 15.39 12.35
CA SER A 101 -3.25 14.67 13.33
C SER A 101 -2.10 13.86 12.70
N LYS A 102 -2.27 13.37 11.47
CA LYS A 102 -1.22 12.65 10.71
C LYS A 102 -0.32 13.60 9.91
N LEU A 103 -0.68 14.89 9.80
CA LEU A 103 0.12 15.87 9.09
C LEU A 103 1.25 16.38 10.00
N LYS A 104 2.50 16.11 9.61
CA LYS A 104 3.68 16.70 10.24
C LYS A 104 4.13 17.92 9.45
N ARG A 105 4.52 19.00 10.14
CA ARG A 105 5.18 20.14 9.50
C ARG A 105 6.53 19.68 8.98
N TRP A 106 6.92 20.14 7.79
CA TRP A 106 8.26 19.88 7.27
C TRP A 106 9.30 20.48 8.22
N ALA A 107 10.28 19.66 8.60
CA ALA A 107 11.42 20.07 9.40
C ALA A 107 12.70 19.56 8.72
N PRO A 108 13.78 20.34 8.73
CA PRO A 108 15.07 19.88 8.21
C PRO A 108 15.56 18.70 9.05
N VAL A 109 16.02 17.64 8.39
CA VAL A 109 16.64 16.47 9.04
C VAL A 109 18.00 16.89 9.59
N PRO A 110 18.39 16.49 10.82
CA PRO A 110 19.72 16.77 11.34
C PRO A 110 20.79 16.18 10.42
N SER A 111 21.89 16.91 10.21
CA SER A 111 23.00 16.38 9.42
C SER A 111 23.64 15.19 10.13
N ILE A 112 23.81 14.10 9.38
CA ILE A 112 24.47 12.90 9.88
C ILE A 112 25.97 13.17 9.95
N LYS A 113 26.58 12.93 11.11
CA LYS A 113 28.03 13.08 11.28
C LYS A 113 28.75 11.90 10.61
N PRO A 114 29.89 12.13 9.94
CA PRO A 114 30.67 11.05 9.35
C PRO A 114 31.14 10.08 10.43
N GLN A 115 30.85 8.79 10.23
CA GLN A 115 31.26 7.73 11.14
C GLN A 115 32.60 7.13 10.67
N GLY A 116 33.67 7.92 10.76
CA GLY A 116 35.05 7.47 10.50
C GLY A 116 35.32 6.98 9.08
N GLU A 117 36.14 5.92 8.95
CA GLU A 117 36.61 5.35 7.67
C GLU A 117 35.75 4.20 7.13
N LEU A 118 34.43 4.28 7.33
CA LEU A 118 33.54 3.29 6.71
C LEU A 118 33.56 3.43 5.17
N PRO A 119 33.43 2.31 4.44
CA PRO A 119 33.42 2.34 2.98
C PRO A 119 32.27 3.19 2.45
N GLY A 120 32.57 4.14 1.56
CA GLY A 120 31.56 5.01 0.94
C GLY A 120 31.17 6.25 1.76
N GLU A 121 31.74 6.46 2.95
CA GLU A 121 31.51 7.68 3.72
C GLU A 121 32.08 8.92 3.01
N MET A 122 31.39 10.05 3.19
CA MET A 122 31.75 11.34 2.57
C MET A 122 31.85 11.27 1.04
N GLY A 123 31.20 10.28 0.42
CA GLY A 123 31.26 10.04 -1.03
C GLY A 123 32.60 9.46 -1.52
N LYS A 124 33.43 8.91 -0.63
CA LYS A 124 34.71 8.27 -1.00
C LYS A 124 34.47 6.98 -1.79
N ALA A 125 35.37 6.66 -2.73
CA ALA A 125 35.31 5.40 -3.48
C ALA A 125 35.46 4.18 -2.56
N VAL A 126 34.75 3.10 -2.89
CA VAL A 126 34.80 1.80 -2.18
C VAL A 126 35.79 0.88 -2.87
N ASN A 127 36.77 0.37 -2.12
CA ASN A 127 37.76 -0.57 -2.64
C ASN A 127 37.32 -2.01 -2.29
N ILE A 128 37.05 -2.81 -3.31
CA ILE A 128 36.65 -4.22 -3.15
C ILE A 128 37.90 -5.11 -3.22
N PRO A 129 38.07 -6.10 -2.32
CA PRO A 129 39.19 -7.03 -2.40
C PRO A 129 39.12 -7.90 -3.66
N ILE A 130 40.28 -8.22 -4.23
CA ILE A 130 40.42 -8.95 -5.51
C ILE A 130 39.72 -10.33 -5.47
N GLU A 131 39.69 -10.97 -4.29
CA GLU A 131 39.03 -12.26 -4.09
C GLU A 131 37.53 -12.24 -4.45
N GLN A 132 36.87 -11.08 -4.32
CA GLN A 132 35.43 -10.92 -4.54
C GLN A 132 35.09 -10.31 -5.91
N GLU A 133 36.10 -10.06 -6.76
CA GLU A 133 35.94 -9.43 -8.07
C GLU A 133 35.04 -10.24 -9.01
N LYS A 134 35.11 -11.59 -8.93
CA LYS A 134 34.23 -12.46 -9.72
C LYS A 134 32.76 -12.25 -9.37
N ILE A 135 32.43 -12.24 -8.08
CA ILE A 135 31.06 -12.05 -7.58
C ILE A 135 30.57 -10.63 -7.93
N MET A 136 31.47 -9.65 -7.85
CA MET A 136 31.18 -8.28 -8.26
C MET A 136 30.79 -8.21 -9.74
N LEU A 137 31.53 -8.89 -10.62
CA LEU A 137 31.26 -8.88 -12.06
C LEU A 137 29.92 -9.55 -12.40
N ASP A 138 29.64 -10.69 -11.76
CA ASP A 138 28.37 -11.41 -11.91
C ASP A 138 27.18 -10.51 -11.48
N LYS A 139 27.28 -9.90 -10.30
CA LYS A 139 26.25 -8.98 -9.77
C LYS A 139 26.10 -7.70 -10.63
N PHE A 140 27.19 -7.22 -11.20
CA PHE A 140 27.18 -6.06 -12.09
C PHE A 140 26.45 -6.37 -13.39
N GLN A 141 26.58 -7.58 -13.93
CA GLN A 141 25.89 -7.97 -15.15
C GLN A 141 24.36 -8.00 -14.97
N GLU A 142 23.86 -8.42 -13.81
CA GLU A 142 22.42 -8.48 -13.53
C GLU A 142 21.77 -7.09 -13.49
N ASN A 143 22.43 -6.15 -12.81
CA ASN A 143 21.81 -4.89 -12.41
C ASN A 143 22.42 -3.65 -13.08
N GLN A 144 23.50 -3.81 -13.85
CA GLN A 144 24.29 -2.73 -14.46
C GLN A 144 24.88 -1.74 -13.44
N PHE A 145 24.87 -2.08 -12.16
CA PHE A 145 25.53 -1.34 -11.09
C PHE A 145 26.25 -2.30 -10.14
N ASN A 146 27.27 -1.80 -9.45
CA ASN A 146 28.06 -2.61 -8.53
C ASN A 146 27.30 -2.82 -7.21
N LEU A 147 26.45 -3.84 -7.18
CA LEU A 147 25.68 -4.21 -5.99
C LEU A 147 26.61 -4.59 -4.83
N MET A 148 27.75 -5.24 -5.10
CA MET A 148 28.72 -5.59 -4.07
C MET A 148 29.26 -4.35 -3.34
N ALA A 149 29.56 -3.27 -4.08
CA ALA A 149 29.94 -2.00 -3.48
C ALA A 149 28.78 -1.39 -2.68
N SER A 150 27.56 -1.41 -3.22
CA SER A 150 26.38 -0.84 -2.55
C SER A 150 26.10 -1.53 -1.21
N ASP A 151 26.21 -2.85 -1.15
CA ASP A 151 26.00 -3.65 0.05
C ASP A 151 27.03 -3.33 1.15
N MET A 152 28.25 -2.91 0.78
CA MET A 152 29.28 -2.50 1.72
C MET A 152 29.03 -1.12 2.32
N ILE A 153 28.30 -0.25 1.62
CA ILE A 153 28.11 1.14 2.05
C ILE A 153 27.00 1.22 3.10
N SER A 154 27.21 2.06 4.12
CA SER A 154 26.21 2.29 5.15
C SER A 154 24.94 2.92 4.55
N PHE A 155 23.77 2.47 5.03
CA PHE A 155 22.47 3.02 4.62
C PHE A 155 22.35 4.51 4.96
N ASN A 156 22.92 4.91 6.09
CA ASN A 156 22.91 6.27 6.62
C ASN A 156 24.26 6.98 6.40
N ARG A 157 24.89 6.81 5.23
CA ARG A 157 26.19 7.45 4.95
C ARG A 157 26.10 8.97 4.91
N SER A 158 27.18 9.64 5.32
CA SER A 158 27.36 11.07 5.11
C SER A 158 27.88 11.39 3.70
N LEU A 159 27.59 12.59 3.20
CA LEU A 159 28.08 13.10 1.91
C LEU A 159 28.76 14.46 2.10
N THR A 160 29.74 14.75 1.25
CA THR A 160 30.33 16.08 1.14
C THR A 160 29.33 17.04 0.48
N ASP A 161 29.26 18.26 0.99
CA ASP A 161 28.50 19.31 0.34
C ASP A 161 29.35 19.95 -0.77
N VAL A 162 28.89 19.83 -2.01
CA VAL A 162 29.58 20.38 -3.21
C VAL A 162 28.92 21.65 -3.73
N ARG A 163 27.92 22.18 -3.02
CA ARG A 163 27.22 23.40 -3.42
C ARG A 163 28.11 24.62 -3.18
N PHE A 164 27.97 25.63 -4.03
CA PHE A 164 28.67 26.89 -3.85
C PHE A 164 28.15 27.62 -2.60
N GLU A 165 29.07 28.15 -1.80
CA GLU A 165 28.73 29.07 -0.71
C GLU A 165 28.16 30.37 -1.31
N LYS A 166 27.17 30.97 -0.62
CA LYS A 166 26.46 32.16 -1.07
C LYS A 166 27.16 33.45 -0.66
#